data_AF-A0AAU3XZB3-F1
#
_entry.id   AF-A0AAU3XZB3-F1
#
_cell.length_a   1.000
_cell.length_b   1.000
_cell.length_c   1.000
_cell.angle_alpha   90.00
_cell.angle_beta   90.00
_cell.angle_gamma   90.00
#
_symmetry.space_group_name_H-M   'P 1'
#
loop_
_entity.id
_entity.type
_entity.pdbx_description
1 polymer ?
#
loop_
_entity_poly.entity_id
_entity_poly.type
_entity_poly.pdbx_seq_one_letter_code
_entity_poly.pdbx_strand_id
1 'polypeptide(L)'
;MFIGMIAGAALGAVLVMVGLFKLMWRVAEPNEALIISGSKTKMEGLEEGMNFRIVTGRGTLVLPGVQAVRKLSLDLNQTELSVDCVTHQGIPLKIRGVVIFKVGDDFVSIANAARRFLDQQKRVSERVHNVFAGHLRSIVGGLTVEDMIRDRDKLTGQTRAACGTEMEKLGLIVDSLQIHEIEDPTGYIKNLAMPHAAAVQRDARIAQAEANRLATEAEQMAAARMAEATRDSEILQAGYQAERDKAAAESKQAGPLAEAAALQEVVVQETRVAELAAARREQQLQADVRKPADAKAYEKRTLAEAERDARISAAQAKAKETELAAAAEATATQISGEAEAAARQAKGLAAAEATRAKGLAEAEGIKARAAALAENQEAVIAQQLAEQWPEIVQAGASAFGNVDNMVLLNGADGMADMFAKALTMGGTGLGLARQLLSSMNQNAVPAGGPAGVNGVPVEKVAVEKVQVDRES
;
A
#
# COMPACT_ATOMS: atom_id res chain seq x y z
N MET A 1 25.30 137.64 48.05
CA MET A 1 24.26 137.33 47.04
C MET A 1 24.84 137.00 45.66
N PHE A 2 25.74 137.82 45.10
CA PHE A 2 26.30 137.59 43.74
C PHE A 2 27.00 136.25 43.54
N ILE A 3 27.81 135.78 44.50
CA ILE A 3 28.51 134.49 44.39
C ILE A 3 27.53 133.31 44.33
N GLY A 4 26.45 133.34 45.11
CA GLY A 4 25.40 132.31 45.10
C GLY A 4 24.59 132.28 43.79
N MET A 5 24.40 133.45 43.16
CA MET A 5 23.70 133.55 41.87
C MET A 5 24.58 133.03 40.71
N ILE A 6 25.88 133.34 40.73
CA ILE A 6 26.84 132.81 39.76
C ILE A 6 27.02 131.30 39.92
N ALA A 7 27.12 130.80 41.16
CA ALA A 7 27.18 129.37 41.43
C ALA A 7 25.90 128.63 41.00
N GLY A 8 24.71 129.22 41.26
CA GLY A 8 23.43 128.68 40.80
C GLY A 8 23.29 128.67 39.27
N ALA A 9 23.72 129.72 38.59
CA ALA A 9 23.72 129.80 37.13
C ALA A 9 24.70 128.81 36.50
N ALA A 10 25.90 128.66 37.07
CA ALA A 10 26.88 127.66 36.64
C ALA A 10 26.35 126.23 36.83
N LEU A 11 25.74 125.94 37.98
CA LEU A 11 25.13 124.63 38.25
C LEU A 11 23.97 124.34 37.28
N GLY A 12 23.12 125.34 37.01
CA GLY A 12 22.03 125.23 36.04
C GLY A 12 22.54 124.97 34.61
N ALA A 13 23.58 125.68 34.18
CA ALA A 13 24.21 125.46 32.88
C ALA A 13 24.82 124.06 32.75
N VAL A 14 25.47 123.55 33.80
CA VAL A 14 26.01 122.18 33.84
C VAL A 14 24.88 121.15 33.77
N LEU A 15 23.78 121.34 34.51
CA LEU A 15 22.63 120.44 34.44
C LEU A 15 21.96 120.42 33.06
N VAL A 16 21.83 121.59 32.42
CA VAL A 16 21.32 121.70 31.04
C VAL A 16 22.28 121.03 30.05
N MET A 17 23.59 121.21 30.22
CA MET A 17 24.61 120.57 29.38
C MET A 17 24.60 119.04 29.52
N VAL A 18 24.49 118.52 30.74
CA VAL A 18 24.37 117.08 31.00
C VAL A 18 23.05 116.53 30.45
N GLY A 19 21.95 117.28 30.58
CA GLY A 19 20.65 116.93 30.02
C GLY A 19 20.69 116.86 28.49
N LEU A 20 21.27 117.86 27.82
CA LEU A 20 21.51 117.88 26.38
C LEU A 20 22.40 116.71 25.96
N PHE A 21 23.51 116.46 26.67
CA PHE A 21 24.40 115.35 26.36
C PHE A 21 23.70 114.00 26.47
N LYS A 22 22.91 113.76 27.53
CA LYS A 22 22.10 112.54 27.66
C LYS A 22 21.04 112.41 26.56
N LEU A 23 20.45 113.52 26.11
CA LEU A 23 19.47 113.52 25.04
C LEU A 23 20.14 113.25 23.66
N MET A 24 21.37 113.72 23.49
CA MET A 24 22.17 113.56 22.28
C MET A 24 22.87 112.20 22.19
N TRP A 25 23.22 111.60 23.33
CA TRP A 25 23.98 110.36 23.35
C TRP A 25 23.09 109.15 23.07
N ARG A 26 23.28 108.50 21.92
CA ARG A 26 22.61 107.26 21.54
C ARG A 26 23.64 106.14 21.43
N VAL A 27 23.31 104.98 21.99
CA VAL A 27 24.15 103.78 21.97
C VAL A 27 23.51 102.75 21.06
N ALA A 28 24.30 102.22 20.12
CA ALA A 28 23.93 101.08 19.30
C ALA A 28 24.18 99.79 20.10
N GLU A 29 23.18 98.94 20.24
CA GLU A 29 23.37 97.59 20.79
C GLU A 29 24.17 96.74 19.78
N PRO A 30 24.89 95.69 20.21
CA PRO A 30 25.70 94.87 19.30
C PRO A 30 24.92 94.26 18.13
N ASN A 31 23.62 94.02 18.31
CA ASN A 31 22.69 93.48 17.32
C ASN A 31 21.87 94.56 16.58
N GLU A 32 22.21 95.84 16.72
CA GLU A 32 21.54 96.93 16.02
C GLU A 32 22.53 97.89 15.35
N ALA A 33 22.19 98.35 14.15
CA ALA A 33 22.86 99.46 13.50
C ALA A 33 22.02 100.75 13.63
N LEU A 34 22.63 101.83 14.11
CA LEU A 34 22.01 103.15 14.09
C LEU A 34 22.29 103.82 12.74
N ILE A 35 21.20 104.09 12.02
CA ILE A 35 21.19 104.84 10.77
C ILE A 35 20.80 106.29 11.09
N ILE A 36 21.74 107.20 10.91
CA ILE A 36 21.58 108.62 11.24
C ILE A 36 21.51 109.42 9.93
N SER A 37 20.38 110.05 9.67
CA SER A 37 20.16 110.89 8.49
C SER A 37 19.95 112.36 8.88
N GLY A 38 20.21 113.30 7.96
CA GLY A 38 19.88 114.73 8.15
C GLY A 38 21.06 115.71 8.15
N SER A 39 22.31 115.25 8.25
CA SER A 39 23.49 116.12 8.08
C SER A 39 24.12 115.93 6.70
N LYS A 40 24.31 117.03 5.94
CA LYS A 40 25.00 117.07 4.63
C LYS A 40 26.52 116.84 4.72
N THR A 41 26.98 115.99 5.62
CA THR A 41 28.41 115.73 5.80
C THR A 41 28.83 114.66 4.81
N LYS A 42 29.56 115.08 3.76
CA LYS A 42 30.30 114.20 2.86
C LYS A 42 31.41 113.54 3.68
N MET A 43 31.40 112.21 3.80
CA MET A 43 32.43 111.47 4.53
C MET A 43 33.32 110.72 3.52
N GLU A 44 34.62 110.71 3.81
CA GLU A 44 35.68 110.17 2.96
C GLU A 44 35.61 108.63 2.90
N GLY A 45 35.59 108.07 1.68
CA GLY A 45 35.53 106.62 1.43
C GLY A 45 34.20 106.09 0.85
N LEU A 46 33.25 106.96 0.50
CA LEU A 46 31.95 106.56 -0.02
C LEU A 46 31.82 106.83 -1.53
N GLU A 47 31.31 105.82 -2.26
CA GLU A 47 30.69 106.04 -3.57
C GLU A 47 29.63 107.15 -3.49
N GLU A 48 29.57 107.95 -4.54
CA GLU A 48 28.72 109.14 -4.65
C GLU A 48 27.26 108.86 -4.25
N GLY A 49 26.76 109.49 -3.18
CA GLY A 49 25.32 109.61 -2.91
C GLY A 49 24.78 109.11 -1.55
N MET A 50 25.62 108.66 -0.61
CA MET A 50 25.11 108.25 0.71
C MET A 50 24.93 109.44 1.65
N ASN A 51 23.67 109.76 1.97
CA ASN A 51 23.26 110.88 2.83
C ASN A 51 22.99 110.47 4.29
N PHE A 52 23.47 109.30 4.73
CA PHE A 52 23.27 108.79 6.09
C PHE A 52 24.54 108.15 6.65
N ARG A 53 24.70 108.25 7.97
CA ARG A 53 25.81 107.70 8.75
C ARG A 53 25.38 106.41 9.45
N ILE A 54 26.21 105.38 9.35
CA ILE A 54 26.00 104.06 9.99
C ILE A 54 26.91 103.93 11.21
N VAL A 55 26.34 103.53 12.34
CA VAL A 55 27.08 103.27 13.59
C VAL A 55 26.64 101.94 14.18
N THR A 56 27.59 101.02 14.37
CA THR A 56 27.39 99.69 14.98
C THR A 56 28.27 99.54 16.21
N GLY A 57 27.76 98.90 17.27
CA GLY A 57 28.53 98.51 18.46
C GLY A 57 29.17 99.64 19.28
N ARG A 58 28.84 100.91 19.01
CA ARG A 58 29.42 102.07 19.69
C ARG A 58 28.42 103.20 19.89
N GLY A 59 28.66 104.02 20.91
CA GLY A 59 27.91 105.25 21.16
C GLY A 59 28.23 106.33 20.14
N THR A 60 27.24 107.14 19.79
CA THR A 60 27.40 108.30 18.93
C THR A 60 26.57 109.47 19.44
N LEU A 61 27.13 110.66 19.28
CA LEU A 61 26.45 111.90 19.58
C LEU A 61 25.55 112.26 18.39
N VAL A 62 24.28 112.51 18.66
CA VAL A 62 23.27 112.90 17.67
C VAL A 62 22.65 114.23 18.08
N LEU A 63 22.60 115.20 17.17
CA LEU A 63 21.97 116.49 17.40
C LEU A 63 20.44 116.38 17.32
N PRO A 64 19.70 116.54 18.43
CA PRO A 64 18.23 116.52 18.41
C PRO A 64 17.71 117.66 17.52
N GLY A 65 16.78 117.35 16.62
CA GLY A 65 16.12 118.33 15.74
C GLY A 65 16.72 118.47 14.33
N VAL A 66 18.02 118.18 14.14
CA VAL A 66 18.67 118.21 12.81
C VAL A 66 18.92 116.80 12.26
N GLN A 67 19.19 115.84 13.15
CA GLN A 67 19.49 114.46 12.79
C GLN A 67 18.37 113.52 13.24
N ALA A 68 17.93 112.64 12.33
CA ALA A 68 16.99 111.57 12.62
C ALA A 68 17.77 110.26 12.83
N VAL A 69 17.41 109.51 13.88
CA VAL A 69 18.01 108.19 14.18
C VAL A 69 16.96 107.12 13.96
N ARG A 70 17.31 106.12 13.15
CA ARG A 70 16.53 104.89 13.02
C ARG A 70 17.40 103.69 13.33
N LYS A 71 16.80 102.69 13.98
CA LYS A 71 17.45 101.43 14.34
C LYS A 71 17.20 100.41 13.24
N LEU A 72 18.25 99.77 12.76
CA LEU A 72 18.19 98.60 11.91
C LEU A 72 18.61 97.37 12.73
N SER A 73 17.72 96.39 12.89
CA SER A 73 18.10 95.14 13.55
C SER A 73 19.04 94.33 12.64
N LEU A 74 20.11 93.82 13.22
CA LEU A 74 21.08 92.90 12.62
C LEU A 74 20.87 91.46 13.11
N ASP A 75 19.78 91.21 13.84
CA ASP A 75 19.47 89.89 14.37
C ASP A 75 19.19 88.86 13.26
N LEU A 76 19.38 87.60 13.62
CA LEU A 76 19.00 86.46 12.79
C LEU A 76 17.49 86.45 12.60
N ASN A 77 17.07 86.40 11.34
CA ASN A 77 15.68 86.25 10.96
C ASN A 77 15.47 84.88 10.32
N GLN A 78 14.33 84.28 10.63
CA GLN A 78 13.90 83.02 10.06
C GLN A 78 12.68 83.26 9.16
N THR A 79 12.63 82.57 8.04
CA THR A 79 11.44 82.56 7.17
C THR A 79 11.18 81.15 6.69
N GLU A 80 9.92 80.73 6.80
CA GLU A 80 9.45 79.47 6.25
C GLU A 80 9.16 79.62 4.75
N LEU A 81 9.62 78.66 3.97
CA LEU A 81 9.37 78.53 2.56
C LEU A 81 8.34 77.43 2.36
N SER A 82 7.28 77.77 1.64
CA SER A 82 6.30 76.82 1.12
C SER A 82 6.06 77.20 -0.32
N VAL A 83 6.60 76.43 -1.25
CA VAL A 83 6.61 76.78 -2.67
C VAL A 83 6.01 75.64 -3.48
N ASP A 84 4.96 75.97 -4.22
CA ASP A 84 4.40 75.09 -5.24
C ASP A 84 5.19 75.25 -6.55
N CYS A 85 5.70 74.13 -7.05
CA CYS A 85 6.57 74.06 -8.21
C CYS A 85 6.30 72.79 -9.02
N VAL A 86 6.85 72.73 -10.23
CA VAL A 86 6.71 71.59 -11.14
C VAL A 86 8.10 71.15 -11.55
N THR A 87 8.36 69.85 -11.51
CA THR A 87 9.64 69.25 -11.91
C THR A 87 9.82 69.22 -13.43
N HIS A 88 11.02 68.86 -13.90
CA HIS A 88 11.28 68.61 -15.32
C HIS A 88 10.32 67.56 -15.93
N GLN A 89 9.88 66.58 -15.13
CA GLN A 89 8.95 65.53 -15.53
C GLN A 89 7.48 66.00 -15.58
N GLY A 90 7.18 67.26 -15.22
CA GLY A 90 5.80 67.77 -15.16
C GLY A 90 5.03 67.37 -13.90
N ILE A 91 5.70 66.81 -12.89
CA ILE A 91 5.07 66.40 -11.63
C ILE A 91 5.02 67.61 -10.69
N PRO A 92 3.82 68.04 -10.22
CA PRO A 92 3.70 69.13 -9.27
C PRO A 92 4.17 68.68 -7.88
N LEU A 93 4.98 69.52 -7.24
CA LEU A 93 5.52 69.30 -5.90
C LEU A 93 5.32 70.54 -5.03
N LYS A 94 5.12 70.31 -3.74
CA LYS A 94 5.11 71.33 -2.71
C LYS A 94 6.34 71.16 -1.82
N ILE A 95 7.27 72.10 -1.91
CA ILE A 95 8.51 72.05 -1.14
C ILE A 95 8.38 72.95 0.07
N ARG A 96 8.60 72.35 1.26
CA ARG A 96 8.71 73.07 2.53
C ARG A 96 10.17 73.16 2.96
N GLY A 97 10.59 74.32 3.41
CA GLY A 97 11.93 74.55 3.91
C GLY A 97 12.01 75.78 4.81
N VAL A 98 13.16 75.98 5.42
CA VAL A 98 13.44 77.16 6.24
C VAL A 98 14.74 77.80 5.78
N VAL A 99 14.71 79.11 5.67
CA VAL A 99 15.90 79.94 5.47
C VAL A 99 16.15 80.78 6.71
N ILE A 100 17.40 80.75 7.16
CA ILE A 100 17.90 81.62 8.21
C ILE A 100 18.85 82.62 7.54
N PHE A 101 18.59 83.90 7.74
CA PHE A 101 19.36 84.98 7.14
C PHE A 101 19.53 86.12 8.14
N LYS A 102 20.56 86.94 7.92
CA LYS A 102 20.77 88.19 8.66
C LYS A 102 21.27 89.28 7.72
N VAL A 103 21.29 90.52 8.20
CA VAL A 103 22.01 91.60 7.50
C VAL A 103 23.51 91.33 7.63
N GLY A 104 24.27 91.54 6.55
CA GLY A 104 25.72 91.39 6.61
C GLY A 104 26.36 92.37 7.58
N ASP A 105 27.46 91.96 8.22
CA ASP A 105 28.15 92.79 9.23
C ASP A 105 29.01 93.90 8.59
N ASP A 106 29.18 93.86 7.26
CA ASP A 106 29.94 94.83 6.47
C ASP A 106 29.13 96.11 6.18
N PHE A 107 29.85 97.21 5.95
CA PHE A 107 29.23 98.51 5.70
C PHE A 107 28.29 98.52 4.48
N VAL A 108 28.66 97.80 3.41
CA VAL A 108 27.90 97.78 2.15
C VAL A 108 26.55 97.08 2.35
N SER A 109 26.55 95.92 3.02
CA SER A 109 25.34 95.18 3.37
C SER A 109 24.40 96.00 4.25
N ILE A 110 24.92 96.63 5.31
CA ILE A 110 24.10 97.45 6.21
C ILE A 110 23.53 98.66 5.46
N ALA A 111 24.31 99.32 4.58
CA ALA A 111 23.84 100.42 3.76
C ALA A 111 22.73 99.99 2.78
N ASN A 112 22.88 98.83 2.14
CA ASN A 112 21.93 98.25 1.21
C ASN A 112 20.63 97.83 1.90
N ALA A 113 20.72 97.24 3.08
CA ALA A 113 19.57 96.85 3.90
C ALA A 113 18.84 98.08 4.45
N ALA A 114 19.57 99.09 4.95
CA ALA A 114 18.99 100.33 5.44
C ALA A 114 18.17 101.07 4.36
N ARG A 115 18.64 101.13 3.11
CA ARG A 115 17.88 101.78 2.03
C ARG A 115 16.58 101.06 1.68
N ARG A 116 16.52 99.74 1.87
CA ARG A 116 15.40 98.90 1.41
C ARG A 116 14.39 98.55 2.49
N PHE A 117 14.86 98.41 3.73
CA PHE A 117 14.10 97.75 4.80
C PHE A 117 13.99 98.55 6.09
N LEU A 118 14.61 99.73 6.22
CA LEU A 118 14.64 100.50 7.47
C LEU A 118 13.25 100.76 8.08
N ASP A 119 12.26 101.09 7.25
CA ASP A 119 10.87 101.32 7.70
C ASP A 119 9.95 100.10 7.47
N GLN A 120 10.46 98.99 6.92
CA GLN A 120 9.68 97.82 6.51
C GLN A 120 10.31 96.48 6.95
N GLN A 121 10.96 96.44 8.11
CA GLN A 121 11.65 95.24 8.60
C GLN A 121 10.76 94.00 8.65
N LYS A 122 9.47 94.17 9.02
CA LYS A 122 8.48 93.07 9.03
C LYS A 122 8.23 92.44 7.65
N ARG A 123 8.54 93.16 6.57
CA ARG A 123 8.36 92.69 5.17
C ARG A 123 9.63 92.09 4.58
N VAL A 124 10.75 92.09 5.31
CA VAL A 124 12.00 91.47 4.85
C VAL A 124 11.77 89.98 4.60
N SER A 125 11.13 89.29 5.55
CA SER A 125 10.77 87.87 5.45
C SER A 125 9.95 87.56 4.20
N GLU A 126 8.94 88.38 3.89
CA GLU A 126 8.11 88.24 2.68
C GLU A 126 8.94 88.39 1.40
N ARG A 127 9.86 89.36 1.35
CA ARG A 127 10.74 89.55 0.18
C ARG A 127 11.72 88.41 0.00
N VAL A 128 12.32 87.93 1.10
CA VAL A 128 13.22 86.77 1.07
C VAL A 128 12.47 85.53 0.59
N HIS A 129 11.28 85.27 1.13
CA HIS A 129 10.41 84.20 0.67
C HIS A 129 10.19 84.26 -0.84
N ASN A 130 9.84 85.43 -1.39
CA ASN A 130 9.59 85.59 -2.83
C ASN A 130 10.83 85.32 -3.71
N VAL A 131 12.02 85.79 -3.29
CA VAL A 131 13.27 85.54 -4.04
C VAL A 131 13.59 84.05 -4.05
N PHE A 132 13.57 83.41 -2.88
CA PHE A 132 13.84 81.98 -2.80
C PHE A 132 12.77 81.15 -3.52
N ALA A 133 11.49 81.53 -3.44
CA ALA A 133 10.42 80.85 -4.16
C ALA A 133 10.62 80.89 -5.68
N GLY A 134 11.10 82.03 -6.21
CA GLY A 134 11.44 82.16 -7.63
C GLY A 134 12.57 81.23 -8.05
N HIS A 135 13.70 81.26 -7.33
CA HIS A 135 14.87 80.45 -7.67
C HIS A 135 14.64 78.95 -7.42
N LEU A 136 14.00 78.57 -6.30
CA LEU A 136 13.62 77.18 -6.04
C LEU A 136 12.74 76.64 -7.15
N ARG A 137 11.72 77.39 -7.57
CA ARG A 137 10.85 76.98 -8.69
C ARG A 137 11.63 76.79 -9.98
N SER A 138 12.60 77.67 -10.26
CA SER A 138 13.45 77.55 -11.45
C SER A 138 14.38 76.35 -11.41
N ILE A 139 15.00 76.06 -10.27
CA ILE A 139 15.94 74.95 -10.12
C ILE A 139 15.20 73.60 -10.15
N VAL A 140 14.06 73.51 -9.45
CA VAL A 140 13.22 72.31 -9.44
C VAL A 140 12.71 71.98 -10.83
N GLY A 141 12.40 72.99 -11.66
CA GLY A 141 12.00 72.78 -13.05
C GLY A 141 13.06 72.08 -13.93
N GLY A 142 14.32 72.08 -13.51
CA GLY A 142 15.42 71.37 -14.20
C GLY A 142 15.80 70.02 -13.59
N LEU A 143 15.19 69.63 -12.47
CA LEU A 143 15.50 68.38 -11.74
C LEU A 143 14.34 67.39 -11.82
N THR A 144 14.66 66.11 -11.65
CA THR A 144 13.67 65.03 -11.47
C THR A 144 13.30 64.89 -10.00
N VAL A 145 12.16 64.24 -9.73
CA VAL A 145 11.71 63.97 -8.35
C VAL A 145 12.74 63.11 -7.61
N GLU A 146 13.33 62.13 -8.31
CA GLU A 146 14.31 61.19 -7.76
C GLU A 146 15.60 61.88 -7.34
N ASP A 147 16.13 62.79 -8.17
CA ASP A 147 17.34 63.55 -7.86
C ASP A 147 17.14 64.44 -6.63
N MET A 148 15.96 65.05 -6.50
CA MET A 148 15.61 65.88 -5.35
C MET A 148 15.50 65.09 -4.05
N ILE A 149 15.06 63.83 -4.11
CA ILE A 149 14.95 62.96 -2.93
C ILE A 149 16.32 62.39 -2.55
N ARG A 150 17.11 61.99 -3.56
CA ARG A 150 18.41 61.34 -3.36
C ARG A 150 19.48 62.32 -2.89
N ASP A 151 19.57 63.49 -3.52
CA ASP A 151 20.64 64.47 -3.30
C ASP A 151 20.08 65.84 -2.87
N ARG A 152 19.44 65.88 -1.69
CA ARG A 152 18.86 67.12 -1.11
C ARG A 152 19.89 68.22 -0.88
N ASP A 153 21.12 67.85 -0.56
CA ASP A 153 22.21 68.80 -0.33
C ASP A 153 22.60 69.54 -1.61
N LYS A 154 22.54 68.86 -2.77
CA LYS A 154 22.82 69.45 -4.07
C LYS A 154 21.78 70.51 -4.43
N LEU A 155 20.49 70.21 -4.24
CA LEU A 155 19.39 71.17 -4.42
C LEU A 155 19.56 72.39 -3.51
N THR A 156 19.91 72.15 -2.24
CA THR A 156 20.13 73.21 -1.23
C THR A 156 21.32 74.10 -1.63
N GLY A 157 22.45 73.49 -2.03
CA GLY A 157 23.64 74.20 -2.47
C GLY A 157 23.41 75.04 -3.72
N GLN A 158 22.73 74.50 -4.74
CA GLN A 158 22.38 75.23 -5.96
C GLN A 158 21.44 76.40 -5.67
N THR A 159 20.45 76.19 -4.79
CA THR A 159 19.50 77.25 -4.39
C THR A 159 20.21 78.36 -3.62
N ARG A 160 21.09 78.02 -2.67
CA ARG A 160 21.89 79.00 -1.93
C ARG A 160 22.78 79.82 -2.86
N ALA A 161 23.44 79.18 -3.83
CA ALA A 161 24.29 79.85 -4.80
C ALA A 161 23.51 80.79 -5.73
N ALA A 162 22.34 80.34 -6.23
CA ALA A 162 21.49 81.14 -7.12
C ALA A 162 20.89 82.35 -6.40
N CYS A 163 20.38 82.17 -5.17
CA CYS A 163 19.82 83.25 -4.37
C CYS A 163 20.88 84.19 -3.79
N GLY A 164 22.13 83.72 -3.63
CA GLY A 164 23.19 84.45 -2.94
C GLY A 164 23.43 85.84 -3.54
N THR A 165 23.47 85.96 -4.86
CA THR A 165 23.71 87.23 -5.56
C THR A 165 22.57 88.24 -5.37
N GLU A 166 21.30 87.79 -5.38
CA GLU A 166 20.14 88.65 -5.14
C GLU A 166 20.03 89.04 -3.65
N MET A 167 20.36 88.13 -2.73
CA MET A 167 20.40 88.43 -1.29
C MET A 167 21.50 89.44 -0.96
N GLU A 168 22.69 89.30 -1.54
CA GLU A 168 23.81 90.22 -1.36
C GLU A 168 23.46 91.63 -1.86
N LYS A 169 22.80 91.75 -3.03
CA LYS A 169 22.28 93.04 -3.52
C LYS A 169 21.35 93.69 -2.50
N LEU A 170 20.52 92.91 -1.80
CA LEU A 170 19.61 93.40 -0.75
C LEU A 170 20.33 93.74 0.57
N GLY A 171 21.60 93.36 0.72
CA GLY A 171 22.39 93.51 1.94
C GLY A 171 22.15 92.41 2.97
N LEU A 172 21.64 91.25 2.52
CA LEU A 172 21.32 90.10 3.34
C LEU A 172 22.30 88.96 3.06
N ILE A 173 22.71 88.26 4.10
CA ILE A 173 23.53 87.05 4.03
C ILE A 173 22.69 85.86 4.48
N VAL A 174 22.72 84.80 3.68
CA VAL A 174 22.09 83.52 4.00
C VAL A 174 23.03 82.75 4.91
N ASP A 175 22.60 82.52 6.15
CA ASP A 175 23.36 81.72 7.12
C ASP A 175 23.19 80.24 6.79
N SER A 176 21.93 79.80 6.72
CA SER A 176 21.55 78.42 6.43
C SER A 176 20.26 78.33 5.62
N LEU A 177 20.20 77.33 4.74
CA LEU A 177 19.00 76.91 4.01
C LEU A 177 18.81 75.41 4.26
N GLN A 178 17.61 75.00 4.63
CA GLN A 178 17.27 73.60 4.83
C GLN A 178 15.93 73.27 4.18
N ILE A 179 15.88 72.16 3.45
CA ILE A 179 14.65 71.60 2.89
C ILE A 179 14.09 70.59 3.88
N HIS A 180 12.91 70.87 4.45
CA HIS A 180 12.26 70.00 5.42
C HIS A 180 11.50 68.87 4.74
N GLU A 181 10.65 69.20 3.77
CA GLU A 181 9.72 68.24 3.19
C GLU A 181 9.48 68.52 1.72
N ILE A 182 9.29 67.44 0.96
CA ILE A 182 8.92 67.48 -0.45
C ILE A 182 7.63 66.67 -0.54
N GLU A 183 6.51 67.39 -0.65
CA GLU A 183 5.17 66.81 -0.71
C GLU A 183 4.74 66.72 -2.17
N ASP A 184 4.12 65.59 -2.52
CA ASP A 184 3.65 65.30 -3.87
C ASP A 184 2.14 65.03 -3.84
N PRO A 185 1.32 65.97 -4.32
CA PRO A 185 -0.13 65.79 -4.40
C PRO A 185 -0.59 64.66 -5.32
N THR A 186 0.24 64.24 -6.28
CA THR A 186 -0.11 63.18 -7.26
C THR A 186 0.10 61.77 -6.72
N GLY A 187 0.89 61.63 -5.64
CA GLY A 187 1.26 60.33 -5.06
C GLY A 187 2.30 59.54 -5.87
N TYR A 188 2.96 60.15 -6.84
CA TYR A 188 4.12 59.61 -7.54
C TYR A 188 5.21 59.09 -6.59
N ILE A 189 5.61 59.87 -5.57
CA ILE A 189 6.64 59.45 -4.59
C ILE A 189 6.21 58.17 -3.86
N LYS A 190 4.94 58.09 -3.47
CA LYS A 190 4.37 56.91 -2.80
C LYS A 190 4.37 55.68 -3.72
N ASN A 191 4.03 55.86 -4.98
CA ASN A 191 4.05 54.79 -5.97
C ASN A 191 5.47 54.32 -6.31
N LEU A 192 6.44 55.24 -6.35
CA LEU A 192 7.86 54.92 -6.54
C LEU A 192 8.42 54.07 -5.39
N ALA A 193 7.99 54.34 -4.15
CA ALA A 193 8.41 53.59 -2.98
C ALA A 193 7.74 52.19 -2.86
N MET A 194 6.62 51.96 -3.55
CA MET A 194 5.81 50.75 -3.38
C MET A 194 6.53 49.45 -3.78
N PRO A 195 7.24 49.35 -4.93
CA PRO A 195 8.00 48.15 -5.28
C PRO A 195 9.12 47.84 -4.29
N HIS A 196 9.82 48.87 -3.80
CA HIS A 196 10.87 48.71 -2.79
C HIS A 196 10.30 48.21 -1.46
N ALA A 197 9.18 48.79 -1.02
CA ALA A 197 8.48 48.33 0.17
C ALA A 197 8.00 46.88 0.02
N ALA A 198 7.45 46.51 -1.14
CA ALA A 198 7.03 45.14 -1.42
C ALA A 198 8.21 44.15 -1.46
N ALA A 199 9.36 44.55 -2.01
CA ALA A 199 10.58 43.74 -2.01
C ALA A 199 11.08 43.50 -0.58
N VAL A 200 11.22 44.56 0.22
CA VAL A 200 11.62 44.46 1.64
C VAL A 200 10.64 43.58 2.42
N GLN A 201 9.34 43.74 2.21
CA GLN A 201 8.32 42.93 2.86
C GLN A 201 8.37 41.45 2.43
N ARG A 202 8.60 41.17 1.14
CA ARG A 202 8.77 39.81 0.63
C ARG A 202 10.00 39.16 1.25
N ASP A 203 11.13 39.86 1.25
CA ASP A 203 12.39 39.32 1.76
C ASP A 203 12.31 39.10 3.28
N ALA A 204 11.66 40.01 4.02
CA ALA A 204 11.33 39.81 5.44
C ALA A 204 10.43 38.59 5.67
N ARG A 205 9.42 38.35 4.81
CA ARG A 205 8.55 37.17 4.89
C ARG A 205 9.31 35.88 4.61
N ILE A 206 10.21 35.87 3.64
CA ILE A 206 11.07 34.72 3.32
C ILE A 206 11.98 34.42 4.51
N ALA A 207 12.66 35.43 5.05
CA ALA A 207 13.52 35.28 6.23
C ALA A 207 12.75 34.73 7.44
N GLN A 208 11.52 35.20 7.69
CA GLN A 208 10.66 34.68 8.75
C GLN A 208 10.25 33.23 8.50
N ALA A 209 9.89 32.87 7.26
CA ALA A 209 9.50 31.51 6.90
C ALA A 209 10.67 30.53 7.05
N GLU A 210 11.88 30.93 6.64
CA GLU A 210 13.10 30.15 6.83
C GLU A 210 13.44 29.97 8.30
N ALA A 211 13.37 31.04 9.11
CA ALA A 211 13.57 30.97 10.55
C ALA A 211 12.56 30.02 11.22
N ASN A 212 11.28 30.10 10.86
CA ASN A 212 10.25 29.20 11.37
C ASN A 212 10.50 27.75 10.95
N ARG A 213 10.89 27.51 9.69
CA ARG A 213 11.18 26.17 9.18
C ARG A 213 12.34 25.53 9.97
N LEU A 214 13.43 26.28 10.16
CA LEU A 214 14.59 25.82 10.92
C LEU A 214 14.24 25.55 12.39
N ALA A 215 13.43 26.41 13.01
CA ALA A 215 12.95 26.20 14.38
C ALA A 215 12.10 24.92 14.49
N THR A 216 11.13 24.73 13.59
CA THR A 216 10.29 23.53 13.58
C THR A 216 11.10 22.26 13.29
N GLU A 217 12.05 22.29 12.34
CA GLU A 217 12.94 21.15 12.07
C GLU A 217 13.77 20.78 13.31
N ALA A 218 14.32 21.77 14.02
CA ALA A 218 15.06 21.56 15.26
C ALA A 218 14.18 20.96 16.38
N GLU A 219 12.95 21.46 16.55
CA GLU A 219 11.98 20.94 17.51
C GLU A 219 11.58 19.49 17.19
N GLN A 220 11.31 19.17 15.92
CA GLN A 220 10.96 17.81 15.49
C GLN A 220 12.12 16.84 15.71
N MET A 221 13.36 17.24 15.37
CA MET A 221 14.55 16.44 15.65
C MET A 221 14.81 16.23 17.15
N ALA A 222 14.47 17.22 17.98
CA ALA A 222 14.56 17.08 19.43
C ALA A 222 13.48 16.12 19.96
N ALA A 223 12.23 16.27 19.50
CA ALA A 223 11.11 15.41 19.87
C ALA A 223 11.34 13.95 19.44
N ALA A 224 11.85 13.71 18.24
CA ALA A 224 12.19 12.36 17.76
C ALA A 224 13.25 11.69 18.64
N ARG A 225 14.31 12.42 19.02
CA ARG A 225 15.34 11.92 19.94
C ARG A 225 14.79 11.64 21.34
N MET A 226 13.88 12.48 21.85
CA MET A 226 13.21 12.23 23.13
C MET A 226 12.33 10.97 23.07
N ALA A 227 11.59 10.78 21.97
CA ALA A 227 10.76 9.60 21.78
C ALA A 227 11.59 8.31 21.65
N GLU A 228 12.71 8.35 20.92
CA GLU A 228 13.66 7.24 20.81
C GLU A 228 14.24 6.88 22.20
N ALA A 229 14.73 7.87 22.94
CA ALA A 229 15.25 7.65 24.29
C ALA A 229 14.18 7.11 25.25
N THR A 230 12.94 7.56 25.14
CA THR A 230 11.82 7.07 25.95
C THR A 230 11.50 5.62 25.62
N ARG A 231 11.38 5.28 24.33
CA ARG A 231 11.15 3.91 23.86
C ARG A 231 12.24 2.97 24.34
N ASP A 232 13.51 3.36 24.20
CA ASP A 232 14.62 2.51 24.60
C ASP A 232 14.65 2.29 26.12
N SER A 233 14.37 3.34 26.90
CA SER A 233 14.17 3.23 28.35
C SER A 233 13.02 2.27 28.70
N GLU A 234 11.89 2.35 28.00
CA GLU A 234 10.74 1.46 28.22
C GLU A 234 11.05 0.00 27.87
N ILE A 235 11.77 -0.26 26.78
CA ILE A 235 12.21 -1.61 26.39
C ILE A 235 13.17 -2.18 27.44
N LEU A 236 14.13 -1.39 27.91
CA LEU A 236 15.05 -1.80 28.97
C LEU A 236 14.30 -2.14 30.26
N GLN A 237 13.37 -1.28 30.69
CA GLN A 237 12.54 -1.53 31.87
C GLN A 237 11.68 -2.78 31.72
N ALA A 238 11.03 -2.98 30.57
CA ALA A 238 10.24 -4.17 30.29
C ALA A 238 11.12 -5.44 30.27
N GLY A 239 12.32 -5.37 29.71
CA GLY A 239 13.31 -6.44 29.74
C GLY A 239 13.72 -6.83 31.16
N TYR A 240 14.07 -5.85 32.00
CA TYR A 240 14.39 -6.08 33.41
C TYR A 240 13.19 -6.64 34.18
N GLN A 241 11.97 -6.17 33.90
CA GLN A 241 10.78 -6.68 34.54
C GLN A 241 10.52 -8.14 34.15
N ALA A 242 10.67 -8.50 32.87
CA ALA A 242 10.55 -9.87 32.40
C ALA A 242 11.61 -10.80 33.02
N GLU A 243 12.86 -10.35 33.15
CA GLU A 243 13.90 -11.10 33.86
C GLU A 243 13.55 -11.32 35.34
N ARG A 244 13.07 -10.27 36.01
CA ARG A 244 12.61 -10.38 37.41
C ARG A 244 11.43 -11.34 37.56
N ASP A 245 10.46 -11.27 36.66
CA ASP A 245 9.28 -12.13 36.69
C ASP A 245 9.66 -13.59 36.41
N LYS A 246 10.59 -13.83 35.49
CA LYS A 246 11.16 -15.17 35.24
C LYS A 246 11.88 -15.70 36.48
N ALA A 247 12.80 -14.93 37.06
CA ALA A 247 13.52 -15.33 38.26
C ALA A 247 12.56 -15.58 39.45
N ALA A 248 11.52 -14.76 39.59
CA ALA A 248 10.49 -14.95 40.61
C ALA A 248 9.63 -16.20 40.36
N ALA A 249 9.29 -16.51 39.10
CA ALA A 249 8.56 -17.71 38.74
C ALA A 249 9.39 -18.98 39.00
N GLU A 250 10.67 -18.99 38.62
CA GLU A 250 11.61 -20.08 38.91
C GLU A 250 11.77 -20.28 40.42
N SER A 251 11.93 -19.20 41.20
CA SER A 251 11.99 -19.25 42.67
C SER A 251 10.70 -19.82 43.28
N LYS A 252 9.52 -19.43 42.77
CA LYS A 252 8.23 -19.99 43.21
C LYS A 252 8.05 -21.45 42.83
N GLN A 253 8.59 -21.89 41.69
CA GLN A 253 8.53 -23.29 41.26
C GLN A 253 9.49 -24.19 42.04
N ALA A 254 10.61 -23.66 42.52
CA ALA A 254 11.62 -24.43 43.24
C ALA A 254 11.07 -25.14 44.49
N GLY A 255 10.15 -24.51 45.23
CA GLY A 255 9.48 -25.11 46.40
C GLY A 255 8.70 -26.39 46.06
N PRO A 256 7.62 -26.31 45.26
CA PRO A 256 6.81 -27.47 44.91
C PRO A 256 7.57 -28.51 44.06
N LEU A 257 8.55 -28.11 43.24
CA LEU A 257 9.42 -29.06 42.54
C LEU A 257 10.31 -29.84 43.51
N ALA A 258 10.87 -29.19 44.53
CA ALA A 258 11.64 -29.87 45.56
C ALA A 258 10.76 -30.84 46.38
N GLU A 259 9.52 -30.46 46.70
CA GLU A 259 8.54 -31.34 47.35
C GLU A 259 8.14 -32.52 46.46
N ALA A 260 7.86 -32.29 45.17
CA ALA A 260 7.51 -33.35 44.22
C ALA A 260 8.67 -34.32 44.00
N ALA A 261 9.91 -33.83 43.90
CA ALA A 261 11.10 -34.67 43.81
C ALA A 261 11.28 -35.53 45.07
N ALA A 262 11.08 -34.95 46.26
CA ALA A 262 11.12 -35.69 47.52
C ALA A 262 10.03 -36.78 47.60
N LEU A 263 8.80 -36.47 47.19
CA LEU A 263 7.70 -37.44 47.14
C LEU A 263 7.96 -38.56 46.11
N GLN A 264 8.49 -38.21 44.93
CA GLN A 264 8.81 -39.18 43.90
C GLN A 264 9.88 -40.18 44.37
N GLU A 265 10.90 -39.70 45.09
CA GLU A 265 11.90 -40.59 45.71
C GLU A 265 11.24 -41.56 46.70
N VAL A 266 10.34 -41.08 47.57
CA VAL A 266 9.59 -41.95 48.49
C VAL A 266 8.78 -43.01 47.74
N VAL A 267 8.04 -42.63 46.69
CA VAL A 267 7.24 -43.56 45.89
C VAL A 267 8.13 -44.60 45.20
N VAL A 268 9.29 -44.21 44.67
CA VAL A 268 10.25 -45.16 44.07
C VAL A 268 10.76 -46.17 45.10
N GLN A 269 11.01 -45.74 46.33
CA GLN A 269 11.39 -46.67 47.40
C GLN A 269 10.23 -47.60 47.77
N GLU A 270 9.01 -47.09 47.87
CA GLU A 270 7.81 -47.89 48.16
C GLU A 270 7.49 -48.92 47.06
N THR A 271 7.56 -48.51 45.78
CA THR A 271 7.33 -49.43 44.65
C THR A 271 8.38 -50.52 44.60
N ARG A 272 9.65 -50.20 44.90
CA ARG A 272 10.71 -51.20 44.98
C ARG A 272 10.47 -52.22 46.09
N VAL A 273 9.93 -51.79 47.24
CA VAL A 273 9.49 -52.71 48.30
C VAL A 273 8.32 -53.59 47.84
N ALA A 274 7.34 -53.02 47.12
CA ALA A 274 6.19 -53.75 46.59
C ALA A 274 6.59 -54.78 45.52
N GLU A 275 7.51 -54.45 44.61
CA GLU A 275 8.06 -55.36 43.60
C GLU A 275 8.78 -56.55 44.23
N LEU A 276 9.61 -56.30 45.25
CA LEU A 276 10.28 -57.36 45.99
C LEU A 276 9.27 -58.29 46.70
N ALA A 277 8.19 -57.73 47.25
CA ALA A 277 7.11 -58.52 47.86
C ALA A 277 6.32 -59.34 46.82
N ALA A 278 6.04 -58.78 45.64
CA ALA A 278 5.37 -59.47 44.53
C ALA A 278 6.22 -60.61 43.97
N ALA A 279 7.52 -60.37 43.74
CA ALA A 279 8.46 -61.39 43.27
C ALA A 279 8.57 -62.56 44.26
N ARG A 280 8.61 -62.28 45.57
CA ARG A 280 8.58 -63.33 46.61
C ARG A 280 7.30 -64.17 46.52
N ARG A 281 6.15 -63.54 46.27
CA ARG A 281 4.85 -64.22 46.13
C ARG A 281 4.76 -65.05 44.85
N GLU A 282 5.31 -64.57 43.74
CA GLU A 282 5.37 -65.31 42.49
C GLU A 282 6.25 -66.58 42.61
N GLN A 283 7.42 -66.46 43.25
CA GLN A 283 8.29 -67.61 43.48
C GLN A 283 7.62 -68.70 44.33
N GLN A 284 6.82 -68.32 45.34
CA GLN A 284 6.01 -69.27 46.12
C GLN A 284 4.95 -69.96 45.27
N LEU A 285 4.20 -69.22 44.45
CA LEU A 285 3.17 -69.79 43.57
C LEU A 285 3.76 -70.71 42.49
N GLN A 286 4.96 -70.41 41.96
CA GLN A 286 5.66 -71.29 41.03
C GLN A 286 6.08 -72.61 41.68
N ALA A 287 6.49 -72.60 42.96
CA ALA A 287 6.86 -73.80 43.69
C ALA A 287 5.64 -74.68 44.05
N ASP A 288 4.57 -74.07 44.56
CA ASP A 288 3.44 -74.80 45.14
C ASP A 288 2.40 -75.25 44.10
N VAL A 289 2.17 -74.47 43.04
CA VAL A 289 1.07 -74.71 42.08
C VAL A 289 1.56 -75.31 40.77
N ARG A 290 2.63 -74.76 40.17
CA ARG A 290 3.09 -75.20 38.83
C ARG A 290 3.82 -76.53 38.85
N LYS A 291 4.76 -76.75 39.78
CA LYS A 291 5.53 -78.01 39.82
C LYS A 291 4.67 -79.28 39.94
N PRO A 292 3.65 -79.35 40.82
CA PRO A 292 2.76 -80.51 40.86
C PRO A 292 1.85 -80.61 39.62
N ALA A 293 1.45 -79.47 39.02
CA ALA A 293 0.62 -79.46 37.82
C ALA A 293 1.39 -79.95 36.57
N ASP A 294 2.63 -79.51 36.41
CA ASP A 294 3.51 -79.91 35.30
C ASP A 294 3.88 -81.41 35.40
N ALA A 295 4.06 -81.94 36.62
CA ALA A 295 4.27 -83.37 36.84
C ALA A 295 3.07 -84.23 36.38
N LYS A 296 1.84 -83.82 36.72
CA LYS A 296 0.60 -84.50 36.28
C LYS A 296 0.37 -84.39 34.77
N ALA A 297 0.73 -83.26 34.16
CA ALA A 297 0.60 -83.06 32.72
C ALA A 297 1.58 -83.93 31.93
N TYR A 298 2.81 -84.10 32.44
CA TYR A 298 3.82 -84.96 31.83
C TYR A 298 3.40 -86.44 31.87
N GLU A 299 2.98 -86.96 33.03
CA GLU A 299 2.50 -88.34 33.19
C GLU A 299 1.36 -88.68 32.21
N LYS A 300 0.38 -87.78 32.08
CA LYS A 300 -0.76 -87.97 31.18
C LYS A 300 -0.36 -87.96 29.70
N ARG A 301 0.65 -87.17 29.31
CA ARG A 301 1.16 -87.14 27.94
C ARG A 301 1.89 -88.42 27.59
N THR A 302 2.75 -88.92 28.48
CA THR A 302 3.53 -90.15 28.27
C THR A 302 2.64 -91.38 28.15
N LEU A 303 1.59 -91.49 28.95
CA LEU A 303 0.60 -92.57 28.83
C LEU A 303 -0.16 -92.54 27.49
N ALA A 304 -0.55 -91.34 27.02
CA ALA A 304 -1.26 -91.19 25.76
C ALA A 304 -0.38 -91.45 24.53
N GLU A 305 0.92 -91.15 24.60
CA GLU A 305 1.90 -91.48 23.55
C GLU A 305 2.14 -92.99 23.47
N ALA A 306 2.30 -93.68 24.60
CA ALA A 306 2.45 -95.14 24.64
C ALA A 306 1.24 -95.88 24.03
N GLU A 307 0.02 -95.40 24.29
CA GLU A 307 -1.21 -95.95 23.69
C GLU A 307 -1.35 -95.69 22.19
N ARG A 308 -0.79 -94.58 21.66
CA ARG A 308 -0.76 -94.33 20.22
C ARG A 308 0.21 -95.26 19.52
N ASP A 309 1.41 -95.42 20.06
CA ASP A 309 2.45 -96.23 19.44
C ASP A 309 2.09 -97.72 19.42
N ALA A 310 1.43 -98.22 20.47
CA ALA A 310 0.87 -99.58 20.51
C ALA A 310 -0.23 -99.80 19.44
N ARG A 311 -1.05 -98.78 19.14
CA ARG A 311 -2.08 -98.87 18.09
C ARG A 311 -1.50 -98.83 16.68
N ILE A 312 -0.46 -98.03 16.45
CA ILE A 312 0.20 -97.94 15.13
C ILE A 312 0.92 -99.23 14.79
N SER A 313 1.64 -99.83 15.75
CA SER A 313 2.36 -101.09 15.53
C SER A 313 1.41 -102.27 15.25
N ALA A 314 0.28 -102.35 15.95
CA ALA A 314 -0.74 -103.37 15.69
C ALA A 314 -1.41 -103.21 14.30
N ALA A 315 -1.65 -101.98 13.86
CA ALA A 315 -2.23 -101.71 12.54
C ALA A 315 -1.25 -102.04 11.40
N GLN A 316 0.05 -101.75 11.57
CA GLN A 316 1.09 -102.07 10.58
C GLN A 316 1.32 -103.58 10.43
N ALA A 317 1.26 -104.34 11.53
CA ALA A 317 1.36 -105.81 11.47
C ALA A 317 0.20 -106.42 10.65
N LYS A 318 -1.02 -105.93 10.87
CA LYS A 318 -2.22 -106.42 10.18
C LYS A 318 -2.23 -106.08 8.68
N ALA A 319 -1.73 -104.90 8.30
CA ALA A 319 -1.60 -104.51 6.89
C ALA A 319 -0.61 -105.41 6.13
N LYS A 320 0.51 -105.76 6.76
CA LYS A 320 1.57 -106.58 6.16
C LYS A 320 1.14 -108.04 5.98
N GLU A 321 0.30 -108.56 6.87
CA GLU A 321 -0.31 -109.90 6.76
C GLU A 321 -1.27 -109.98 5.56
N THR A 322 -2.10 -108.95 5.35
CA THR A 322 -3.05 -108.92 4.23
C THR A 322 -2.37 -108.78 2.85
N GLU A 323 -1.25 -108.05 2.78
CA GLU A 323 -0.52 -107.86 1.51
C GLU A 323 0.18 -109.15 1.05
N LEU A 324 0.76 -109.90 1.99
CA LEU A 324 1.39 -111.21 1.70
C LEU A 324 0.36 -112.28 1.31
N ALA A 325 -0.84 -112.26 1.91
CA ALA A 325 -1.93 -113.17 1.53
C ALA A 325 -2.47 -112.88 0.12
N ALA A 326 -2.67 -111.61 -0.24
CA ALA A 326 -3.15 -111.22 -1.56
C ALA A 326 -2.14 -111.54 -2.69
N ALA A 327 -0.84 -111.42 -2.42
CA ALA A 327 0.21 -111.77 -3.38
C ALA A 327 0.24 -113.28 -3.71
N ALA A 328 0.01 -114.14 -2.70
CA ALA A 328 -0.05 -115.59 -2.90
C ALA A 328 -1.28 -116.01 -3.74
N GLU A 329 -2.43 -115.38 -3.52
CA GLU A 329 -3.69 -115.69 -4.22
C GLU A 329 -3.68 -115.24 -5.69
N ALA A 330 -3.01 -114.13 -6.00
CA ALA A 330 -2.81 -113.68 -7.38
C ALA A 330 -1.95 -114.66 -8.21
N THR A 331 -0.88 -115.20 -7.62
CA THR A 331 -0.02 -116.18 -8.30
C THR A 331 -0.70 -117.53 -8.53
N ALA A 332 -1.60 -117.96 -7.63
CA ALA A 332 -2.36 -119.19 -7.79
C ALA A 332 -3.37 -119.11 -8.96
N THR A 333 -3.98 -117.95 -9.16
CA THR A 333 -5.02 -117.73 -10.19
C THR A 333 -4.43 -117.62 -11.61
N GLN A 334 -3.20 -117.11 -11.75
CA GLN A 334 -2.50 -117.07 -13.05
C GLN A 334 -2.16 -118.47 -13.57
N ILE A 335 -1.67 -119.35 -12.69
CA ILE A 335 -1.26 -120.72 -13.05
C ILE A 335 -2.48 -121.58 -13.42
N SER A 336 -3.63 -121.40 -12.76
CA SER A 336 -4.86 -122.13 -13.13
C SER A 336 -5.46 -121.63 -14.46
N GLY A 337 -5.36 -120.32 -14.73
CA GLY A 337 -5.85 -119.72 -15.97
C GLY A 337 -5.12 -120.20 -17.23
N GLU A 338 -3.80 -120.37 -17.17
CA GLU A 338 -2.99 -120.87 -18.29
C GLU A 338 -3.25 -122.37 -18.58
N ALA A 339 -3.47 -123.18 -17.53
CA ALA A 339 -3.78 -124.60 -17.67
C ALA A 339 -5.17 -124.84 -18.32
N GLU A 340 -6.15 -124.00 -18.03
CA GLU A 340 -7.49 -124.10 -18.63
C GLU A 340 -7.56 -123.62 -20.08
N ALA A 341 -6.75 -122.63 -20.46
CA ALA A 341 -6.68 -122.11 -21.82
C ALA A 341 -6.08 -123.16 -22.80
N ALA A 342 -5.03 -123.87 -22.39
CA ALA A 342 -4.43 -124.95 -23.17
C ALA A 342 -5.39 -126.13 -23.38
N ALA A 343 -6.21 -126.46 -22.38
CA ALA A 343 -7.19 -127.54 -22.47
C ALA A 343 -8.36 -127.22 -23.42
N ARG A 344 -8.76 -125.95 -23.55
CA ARG A 344 -9.82 -125.53 -24.50
C ARG A 344 -9.35 -125.52 -25.95
N GLN A 345 -8.10 -125.13 -26.24
CA GLN A 345 -7.57 -125.16 -27.61
C GLN A 345 -7.45 -126.59 -28.17
N ALA A 346 -7.00 -127.54 -27.36
CA ALA A 346 -6.87 -128.94 -27.78
C ALA A 346 -8.23 -129.60 -28.08
N LYS A 347 -9.28 -129.26 -27.32
CA LYS A 347 -10.65 -129.74 -27.57
C LYS A 347 -11.29 -129.10 -28.82
N GLY A 348 -10.95 -127.85 -29.13
CA GLY A 348 -11.48 -127.15 -30.31
C GLY A 348 -10.96 -127.70 -31.64
N LEU A 349 -9.69 -128.11 -31.71
CA LEU A 349 -9.09 -128.70 -32.91
C LEU A 349 -9.67 -130.09 -33.22
N ALA A 350 -9.90 -130.92 -32.19
CA ALA A 350 -10.49 -132.25 -32.33
C ALA A 350 -11.96 -132.22 -32.81
N ALA A 351 -12.73 -131.18 -32.46
CA ALA A 351 -14.11 -131.01 -32.91
C ALA A 351 -14.21 -130.58 -34.39
N ALA A 352 -13.23 -129.81 -34.88
CA ALA A 352 -13.22 -129.31 -36.25
C ALA A 352 -12.92 -130.41 -37.29
N GLU A 353 -12.02 -131.35 -36.99
CA GLU A 353 -11.70 -132.47 -37.88
C GLU A 353 -12.85 -133.48 -38.00
N ALA A 354 -13.56 -133.76 -36.90
CA ALA A 354 -14.75 -134.62 -36.90
C ALA A 354 -15.91 -134.05 -37.76
N THR A 355 -16.03 -132.72 -37.82
CA THR A 355 -17.08 -132.04 -38.59
C THR A 355 -16.78 -132.04 -40.09
N ARG A 356 -15.49 -131.95 -40.48
CA ARG A 356 -15.06 -131.98 -41.89
C ARG A 356 -15.28 -133.36 -42.53
N ALA A 357 -15.09 -134.43 -41.76
CA ALA A 357 -15.33 -135.80 -42.21
C ALA A 357 -16.83 -136.11 -42.44
N LYS A 358 -17.72 -135.54 -41.61
CA LYS A 358 -19.18 -135.67 -41.81
C LYS A 358 -19.69 -134.92 -43.05
N GLY A 359 -19.18 -133.73 -43.33
CA GLY A 359 -19.61 -132.93 -44.48
C GLY A 359 -19.27 -133.52 -45.86
N LEU A 360 -18.20 -134.32 -45.95
CA LEU A 360 -17.85 -135.02 -47.20
C LEU A 360 -18.78 -136.21 -47.49
N ALA A 361 -19.24 -136.92 -46.45
CA ALA A 361 -20.15 -138.05 -46.59
C ALA A 361 -21.58 -137.63 -46.98
N GLU A 362 -22.05 -136.46 -46.51
CA GLU A 362 -23.38 -135.94 -46.87
C GLU A 362 -23.44 -135.41 -48.31
N ALA A 363 -22.34 -134.86 -48.83
CA ALA A 363 -22.28 -134.35 -50.20
C ALA A 363 -22.36 -135.45 -51.28
N GLU A 364 -21.81 -136.64 -51.03
CA GLU A 364 -21.93 -137.79 -51.94
C GLU A 364 -23.36 -138.35 -51.98
N GLY A 365 -24.09 -138.31 -50.85
CA GLY A 365 -25.49 -138.73 -50.77
C GLY A 365 -26.45 -137.84 -51.58
N ILE A 366 -26.19 -136.54 -51.69
CA ILE A 366 -27.01 -135.60 -52.46
C ILE A 366 -26.81 -135.76 -53.97
N LYS A 367 -25.58 -136.06 -54.43
CA LYS A 367 -25.32 -136.35 -55.86
C LYS A 367 -26.03 -137.62 -56.34
N ALA A 368 -26.12 -138.66 -55.50
CA ALA A 368 -26.83 -139.88 -55.84
C ALA A 368 -28.36 -139.67 -55.94
N ARG A 369 -28.94 -138.81 -55.09
CA ARG A 369 -30.38 -138.46 -55.17
C ARG A 369 -30.73 -137.64 -56.40
N ALA A 370 -29.84 -136.76 -56.86
CA ALA A 370 -30.09 -135.93 -58.04
C ALA A 370 -30.20 -136.73 -59.35
N ALA A 371 -29.53 -137.88 -59.47
CA ALA A 371 -29.62 -138.73 -60.67
C ALA A 371 -30.95 -139.51 -60.77
N ALA A 372 -31.59 -139.82 -59.63
CA ALA A 372 -32.84 -140.59 -59.60
C ALA A 372 -34.10 -139.74 -59.89
N LEU A 373 -33.99 -138.41 -59.86
CA LEU A 373 -35.10 -137.47 -60.11
C LEU A 373 -35.30 -137.13 -61.60
N ALA A 374 -34.51 -137.71 -62.50
CA ALA A 374 -34.52 -137.39 -63.93
C ALA A 374 -35.62 -138.11 -64.74
N GLU A 375 -36.24 -139.18 -64.23
CA GLU A 375 -36.87 -140.15 -65.16
C GLU A 375 -38.40 -140.27 -65.15
N ASN A 376 -39.17 -139.84 -64.13
CA ASN A 376 -40.65 -139.92 -64.22
C ASN A 376 -41.41 -138.89 -63.35
N GLN A 377 -42.37 -138.17 -63.94
CA GLN A 377 -42.64 -136.75 -63.67
C GLN A 377 -44.04 -136.35 -63.12
N GLU A 378 -44.89 -137.22 -62.55
CA GLU A 378 -46.27 -136.80 -62.18
C GLU A 378 -46.73 -137.04 -60.73
N ALA A 379 -45.85 -137.49 -59.81
CA ALA A 379 -46.28 -137.89 -58.45
C ALA A 379 -45.74 -137.05 -57.28
N VAL A 380 -44.78 -136.13 -57.47
CA VAL A 380 -44.02 -135.56 -56.32
C VAL A 380 -44.37 -134.09 -56.00
N ILE A 381 -45.09 -133.38 -56.88
CA ILE A 381 -45.42 -131.95 -56.66
C ILE A 381 -46.61 -131.75 -55.70
N ALA A 382 -47.42 -132.78 -55.44
CA ALA A 382 -48.57 -132.65 -54.53
C ALA A 382 -48.23 -132.72 -53.03
N GLN A 383 -47.05 -133.23 -52.64
CA GLN A 383 -46.75 -133.48 -51.23
C GLN A 383 -46.02 -132.31 -50.55
N GLN A 384 -45.14 -131.61 -51.27
CA GLN A 384 -44.30 -130.56 -50.67
C GLN A 384 -45.00 -129.20 -50.55
N LEU A 385 -46.04 -128.92 -51.35
CA LEU A 385 -46.82 -127.69 -51.24
C LEU A 385 -47.83 -127.72 -50.07
N ALA A 386 -48.18 -128.91 -49.57
CA ALA A 386 -49.10 -129.05 -48.43
C ALA A 386 -48.43 -128.77 -47.06
N GLU A 387 -47.12 -128.97 -46.93
CA GLU A 387 -46.40 -128.84 -45.65
C GLU A 387 -45.98 -127.39 -45.30
N GLN A 388 -45.86 -126.50 -46.29
CA GLN A 388 -45.24 -125.18 -46.08
C GLN A 388 -46.18 -123.97 -46.25
N TRP A 389 -47.47 -124.17 -46.48
CA TRP A 389 -48.40 -123.04 -46.72
C TRP A 389 -48.75 -122.15 -45.49
N PRO A 390 -48.72 -122.61 -44.22
CA PRO A 390 -49.06 -121.74 -43.08
C PRO A 390 -48.05 -120.61 -42.80
N GLU A 391 -46.74 -120.84 -42.99
CA GLU A 391 -45.70 -119.88 -42.60
C GLU A 391 -45.72 -118.58 -43.44
N ILE A 392 -46.21 -118.63 -44.69
CA ILE A 392 -46.23 -117.46 -45.58
C ILE A 392 -47.36 -116.47 -45.22
N VAL A 393 -48.46 -116.93 -44.62
CA VAL A 393 -49.59 -116.04 -44.27
C VAL A 393 -49.39 -115.39 -42.89
N GLN A 394 -48.79 -116.12 -41.93
CA GLN A 394 -48.59 -115.59 -40.57
C GLN A 394 -47.58 -114.43 -40.52
N ALA A 395 -46.60 -114.40 -41.42
CA ALA A 395 -45.58 -113.36 -41.44
C ALA A 395 -46.08 -111.98 -41.96
N GLY A 396 -47.28 -111.88 -42.54
CA GLY A 396 -47.81 -110.63 -43.11
C GLY A 396 -48.70 -109.79 -42.18
N ALA A 397 -49.38 -110.39 -41.20
CA ALA A 397 -50.49 -109.72 -40.49
C ALA A 397 -50.12 -109.05 -39.16
N SER A 398 -48.90 -109.21 -38.66
CA SER A 398 -48.44 -108.64 -37.37
C SER A 398 -48.21 -107.11 -37.38
N ALA A 399 -48.57 -106.41 -38.47
CA ALA A 399 -48.37 -104.96 -38.61
C ALA A 399 -49.54 -104.06 -38.13
N PHE A 400 -50.68 -104.58 -37.65
CA PHE A 400 -51.85 -103.78 -37.27
C PHE A 400 -52.39 -104.02 -35.84
N GLY A 401 -51.53 -104.43 -34.92
CA GLY A 401 -51.92 -105.07 -33.66
C GLY A 401 -52.75 -104.27 -32.65
N ASN A 402 -52.36 -103.09 -32.15
CA ASN A 402 -53.03 -102.55 -30.95
C ASN A 402 -52.96 -101.01 -30.80
N VAL A 403 -54.08 -100.31 -31.07
CA VAL A 403 -54.49 -99.04 -30.46
C VAL A 403 -56.00 -99.10 -30.26
N ASP A 404 -56.51 -98.94 -29.03
CA ASP A 404 -57.96 -99.00 -28.72
C ASP A 404 -58.38 -98.01 -27.61
N ASN A 405 -58.85 -96.80 -28.00
CA ASN A 405 -59.86 -95.92 -27.34
C ASN A 405 -59.58 -95.37 -25.90
N MET A 406 -60.14 -94.25 -25.37
CA MET A 406 -61.52 -93.69 -25.40
C MET A 406 -61.55 -92.28 -24.71
N VAL A 407 -62.00 -91.17 -25.35
CA VAL A 407 -63.31 -90.41 -25.31
C VAL A 407 -63.51 -89.29 -24.25
N LEU A 408 -63.93 -88.12 -24.77
CA LEU A 408 -64.29 -86.83 -24.14
C LEU A 408 -65.73 -86.78 -23.61
N LEU A 409 -66.02 -85.92 -22.61
CA LEU A 409 -67.38 -85.43 -22.30
C LEU A 409 -67.41 -83.94 -21.84
N ASN A 410 -68.14 -83.12 -22.63
CA ASN A 410 -68.76 -81.78 -22.39
C ASN A 410 -67.84 -80.55 -22.13
N GLY A 411 -67.94 -79.42 -22.85
CA GLY A 411 -68.85 -78.95 -23.90
C GLY A 411 -68.50 -77.49 -24.27
N ALA A 412 -68.72 -77.12 -25.54
CA ALA A 412 -68.61 -75.82 -26.23
C ALA A 412 -67.63 -74.74 -25.68
N ASP A 413 -66.64 -74.37 -26.52
CA ASP A 413 -65.60 -73.33 -26.32
C ASP A 413 -64.35 -73.67 -25.46
N GLY A 414 -63.75 -74.86 -25.70
CA GLY A 414 -62.49 -75.24 -25.03
C GLY A 414 -61.40 -75.91 -25.87
N MET A 415 -61.64 -76.23 -27.15
CA MET A 415 -60.68 -77.00 -27.98
C MET A 415 -60.06 -76.20 -29.14
N ALA A 416 -60.65 -75.07 -29.55
CA ALA A 416 -59.96 -74.15 -30.47
C ALA A 416 -58.85 -73.35 -29.75
N ASP A 417 -59.02 -73.05 -28.46
CA ASP A 417 -58.06 -72.26 -27.67
C ASP A 417 -56.90 -73.09 -27.09
N MET A 418 -57.03 -74.43 -27.01
CA MET A 418 -55.92 -75.31 -26.60
C MET A 418 -55.05 -75.79 -27.76
N PHE A 419 -55.60 -76.02 -28.96
CA PHE A 419 -54.79 -76.47 -30.11
C PHE A 419 -53.98 -75.32 -30.73
N ALA A 420 -54.48 -74.08 -30.66
CA ALA A 420 -53.71 -72.90 -31.05
C ALA A 420 -52.61 -72.54 -30.03
N LYS A 421 -52.86 -72.67 -28.71
CA LYS A 421 -51.85 -72.46 -27.66
C LYS A 421 -50.78 -73.56 -27.62
N ALA A 422 -51.12 -74.82 -27.94
CA ALA A 422 -50.13 -75.91 -27.97
C ALA A 422 -49.17 -75.86 -29.18
N LEU A 423 -49.56 -75.20 -30.27
CA LEU A 423 -48.68 -74.97 -31.43
C LEU A 423 -47.88 -73.65 -31.34
N THR A 424 -48.25 -72.72 -30.45
CA THR A 424 -47.57 -71.41 -30.29
C THR A 424 -46.82 -71.22 -28.97
N MET A 425 -47.10 -71.97 -27.89
CA MET A 425 -46.31 -71.97 -26.65
C MET A 425 -45.27 -73.10 -26.61
N GLY A 426 -44.19 -73.00 -27.38
CA GLY A 426 -42.98 -73.71 -26.96
C GLY A 426 -41.87 -73.91 -27.98
N GLY A 427 -42.10 -73.62 -29.27
CA GLY A 427 -41.01 -73.51 -30.26
C GLY A 427 -39.95 -72.44 -29.95
N THR A 428 -40.12 -71.71 -28.83
CA THR A 428 -39.26 -70.66 -28.29
C THR A 428 -38.28 -71.15 -27.21
N GLY A 429 -38.15 -72.46 -26.97
CA GLY A 429 -37.28 -73.04 -25.93
C GLY A 429 -35.77 -72.98 -26.20
N LEU A 430 -35.34 -72.91 -27.47
CA LEU A 430 -33.90 -72.83 -27.82
C LEU A 430 -33.38 -71.39 -27.97
N GLY A 431 -34.27 -70.42 -28.16
CA GLY A 431 -33.93 -68.99 -28.18
C GLY A 431 -33.71 -68.41 -26.77
N LEU A 432 -34.49 -68.85 -25.80
CA LEU A 432 -34.40 -68.43 -24.39
C LEU A 432 -33.06 -68.80 -23.75
N ALA A 433 -32.46 -69.93 -24.15
CA ALA A 433 -31.13 -70.36 -23.69
C ALA A 433 -30.00 -69.45 -24.22
N ARG A 434 -30.16 -68.89 -25.44
CA ARG A 434 -29.19 -67.95 -26.02
C ARG A 434 -29.34 -66.54 -25.45
N GLN A 435 -30.56 -66.16 -25.07
CA GLN A 435 -30.86 -64.86 -24.49
C GLN A 435 -30.43 -64.77 -23.01
N LEU A 436 -30.45 -65.89 -22.27
CA LEU A 436 -29.86 -65.99 -20.92
C LEU A 436 -28.32 -66.05 -20.93
N LEU A 437 -27.70 -66.61 -21.98
CA LEU A 437 -26.24 -66.53 -22.16
C LEU A 437 -25.77 -65.13 -22.57
N SER A 438 -26.57 -64.39 -23.33
CA SER A 438 -26.29 -62.99 -23.67
C SER A 438 -26.44 -62.06 -22.46
N SER A 439 -27.31 -62.39 -21.49
CA SER A 439 -27.46 -61.62 -20.25
C SER A 439 -26.36 -61.88 -19.20
N MET A 440 -25.41 -62.79 -19.47
CA MET A 440 -24.13 -62.87 -18.75
C MET A 440 -22.99 -62.08 -19.43
N ASN A 441 -23.22 -61.48 -20.60
CA ASN A 441 -22.25 -60.64 -21.29
C ASN A 441 -22.69 -59.15 -21.40
N GLN A 442 -23.70 -58.73 -20.62
CA GLN A 442 -24.14 -57.33 -20.49
C GLN A 442 -24.96 -57.08 -19.20
N ASN A 443 -24.28 -57.14 -18.05
CA ASN A 443 -24.54 -56.26 -16.90
C ASN A 443 -23.39 -55.23 -16.94
N ALA A 444 -23.49 -54.13 -17.70
CA ALA A 444 -24.24 -52.93 -17.31
C ALA A 444 -25.05 -52.31 -18.48
N VAL A 445 -26.38 -52.45 -18.42
CA VAL A 445 -27.44 -51.40 -18.47
C VAL A 445 -27.11 -50.05 -19.16
N PRO A 446 -28.00 -49.45 -20.00
CA PRO A 446 -28.39 -49.85 -21.35
C PRO A 446 -28.43 -48.65 -22.34
N ALA A 447 -29.04 -48.90 -23.49
CA ALA A 447 -29.25 -48.06 -24.66
C ALA A 447 -29.92 -46.68 -24.51
N GLY A 448 -29.52 -45.78 -25.42
CA GLY A 448 -30.26 -44.63 -25.95
C GLY A 448 -29.50 -44.02 -27.13
N GLY A 449 -29.66 -44.55 -28.34
CA GLY A 449 -29.06 -44.01 -29.58
C GLY A 449 -29.93 -42.94 -30.27
N PRO A 450 -29.66 -42.54 -31.53
CA PRO A 450 -28.44 -42.75 -32.32
C PRO A 450 -27.86 -41.47 -32.97
N ALA A 451 -26.73 -41.68 -33.64
CA ALA A 451 -26.24 -40.98 -34.84
C ALA A 451 -25.42 -39.68 -34.69
N GLY A 452 -24.10 -39.83 -34.89
CA GLY A 452 -23.27 -38.82 -35.56
C GLY A 452 -23.75 -38.60 -37.00
N VAL A 453 -23.38 -37.50 -37.67
CA VAL A 453 -22.10 -37.32 -38.36
C VAL A 453 -21.87 -35.82 -38.61
N ASN A 454 -20.60 -35.43 -38.59
CA ASN A 454 -20.02 -34.13 -38.97
C ASN A 454 -20.71 -33.38 -40.12
N GLY A 455 -20.88 -32.06 -39.92
CA GLY A 455 -21.21 -31.09 -40.95
C GLY A 455 -21.09 -29.63 -40.45
N VAL A 456 -19.96 -28.99 -40.75
CA VAL A 456 -19.80 -27.52 -40.91
C VAL A 456 -20.59 -27.11 -42.18
N PRO A 457 -21.13 -25.88 -42.44
CA PRO A 457 -20.86 -24.52 -41.89
C PRO A 457 -22.11 -23.59 -41.70
N VAL A 458 -21.84 -22.28 -41.48
CA VAL A 458 -22.67 -21.06 -41.69
C VAL A 458 -23.84 -20.88 -40.69
N GLU A 459 -24.19 -19.71 -40.13
CA GLU A 459 -24.02 -18.32 -40.52
C GLU A 459 -24.24 -17.38 -39.30
N LYS A 460 -23.45 -16.30 -39.27
CA LYS A 460 -23.65 -14.91 -38.77
C LYS A 460 -24.93 -14.62 -37.95
N VAL A 461 -24.95 -13.73 -36.95
CA VAL A 461 -24.67 -12.27 -36.97
C VAL A 461 -24.62 -11.85 -35.48
N ALA A 462 -23.49 -11.33 -34.98
CA ALA A 462 -23.13 -9.90 -34.83
C ALA A 462 -23.99 -9.14 -33.80
N VAL A 463 -23.42 -8.69 -32.67
CA VAL A 463 -22.65 -7.44 -32.44
C VAL A 463 -23.56 -6.39 -31.80
N GLU A 464 -23.20 -5.93 -30.60
CA GLU A 464 -23.04 -4.49 -30.36
C GLU A 464 -22.06 -4.25 -29.22
N LYS A 465 -20.87 -3.73 -29.58
CA LYS A 465 -20.05 -2.91 -28.69
C LYS A 465 -20.52 -1.47 -28.90
N VAL A 466 -20.74 -0.72 -27.83
CA VAL A 466 -20.50 0.73 -27.84
C VAL A 466 -19.74 1.13 -26.60
N GLN A 467 -18.55 1.63 -26.86
CA GLN A 467 -17.68 2.42 -26.00
C GLN A 467 -18.07 3.89 -26.23
N VAL A 468 -18.27 4.69 -25.19
CA VAL A 468 -18.13 6.16 -25.28
C VAL A 468 -17.50 6.69 -23.99
N ASP A 469 -16.45 7.46 -24.20
CA ASP A 469 -15.64 8.25 -23.28
C ASP A 469 -16.39 9.40 -22.59
N ARG A 470 -15.66 10.05 -21.68
CA ARG A 470 -15.83 11.42 -21.12
C ARG A 470 -16.89 11.55 -20.03
N GLU A 471 -16.71 12.32 -18.96
CA GLU A 471 -15.71 13.33 -18.56
C GLU A 471 -15.98 13.62 -17.07
N SER A 472 -14.92 13.74 -16.26
CA SER A 472 -14.83 14.69 -15.15
C SER A 472 -13.40 14.74 -14.62
#